data_AF-A0A2E9XCW6-F1
#
_entry.id   AF-A0A2E9XCW6-F1
#
_cell.length_a   1.000
_cell.length_b   1.000
_cell.length_c   1.000
_cell.angle_alpha   90.00
_cell.angle_beta   90.00
_cell.angle_gamma   90.00
#
_symmetry.space_group_name_H-M   'P 1'
#
loop_
_entity.id
_entity.type
_entity.pdbx_description
1 polymer ?
#
loop_
_entity_poly.entity_id
_entity_poly.type
_entity_poly.pdbx_seq_one_letter_code
_entity_poly.pdbx_strand_id
1 'polypeptide(L)' 'GEMLDDDRCGPLDAAMWGMNELICGSLGRAHTRDDCVKYFEKAGFVDIEISDFVPNVLVRCTGWRP' A
#
# COMPACT_ATOMS: atom_id res chain seq x y z
N GLY A 1 -1.30 -1.06 -5.05
CA GLY A 1 -2.38 -0.06 -5.11
C GLY A 1 -1.84 1.25 -4.60
N GLU A 2 -2.72 2.11 -4.12
CA GLU A 2 -2.34 3.32 -3.39
C GLU A 2 -1.77 2.93 -2.02
N MET A 3 -0.44 2.92 -1.90
CA MET A 3 0.27 2.68 -0.65
C MET A 3 1.02 3.95 -0.28
N LEU A 4 0.96 4.32 1.00
CA LEU A 4 1.77 5.40 1.53
C LEU A 4 3.23 4.95 1.68
N ASP A 5 4.14 5.91 1.56
CA ASP A 5 5.50 5.79 2.09
C ASP A 5 5.44 5.53 3.60
N ASP A 6 6.48 4.89 4.14
CA ASP A 6 6.46 4.41 5.52
C ASP A 6 6.45 5.55 6.56
N ASP A 7 6.88 6.75 6.16
CA ASP A 7 6.76 7.98 6.93
C ASP A 7 5.38 8.67 6.81
N ARG A 8 4.51 8.14 5.93
CA ARG A 8 3.16 8.65 5.62
C ARG A 8 3.14 10.05 5.00
N CYS A 9 4.25 10.52 4.44
CA CYS A 9 4.35 11.84 3.81
C CYS A 9 4.07 11.85 2.30
N GLY A 10 3.88 10.69 1.69
CA GLY A 10 3.56 10.55 0.28
C GLY A 10 3.21 9.10 -0.05
N PRO A 11 3.05 8.77 -1.34
CA PRO A 11 2.79 9.71 -2.42
C PRO A 11 1.45 10.44 -2.24
N LEU A 12 1.34 11.65 -2.80
CA LEU A 12 0.15 12.50 -2.67
C LEU A 12 -1.14 11.78 -3.11
N ASP A 13 -1.06 11.01 -4.19
CA ASP A 13 -2.18 10.24 -4.72
C ASP A 13 -2.76 9.27 -3.67
N ALA A 14 -1.90 8.48 -3.03
CA ALA A 14 -2.32 7.55 -1.98
C ALA A 14 -2.88 8.25 -0.74
N ALA A 15 -2.34 9.42 -0.40
CA ALA A 15 -2.88 10.25 0.69
C ALA A 15 -4.28 10.80 0.36
N MET A 16 -4.48 11.27 -0.87
CA MET A 16 -5.77 11.78 -1.34
C MET A 16 -6.82 10.67 -1.41
N TRP A 17 -6.43 9.48 -1.87
CA TRP A 17 -7.30 8.31 -1.82
C TRP A 17 -7.72 7.97 -0.39
N GLY A 18 -6.78 7.92 0.55
CA GLY A 18 -7.09 7.67 1.97
C GLY A 18 -8.01 8.73 2.60
N MET A 19 -7.86 10.00 2.21
CA MET A 19 -8.77 11.08 2.60
C MET A 19 -10.17 10.88 2.01
N ASN A 20 -10.26 10.48 0.73
CA ASN A 20 -11.53 10.21 0.06
C ASN A 20 -12.29 9.08 0.77
N GLU A 21 -11.63 7.99 1.15
CA GLU A 21 -12.24 6.90 1.93
C GLU A 21 -12.89 7.43 3.22
N LEU A 22 -12.21 8.32 3.94
CA LEU A 22 -12.72 8.96 5.17
C LEU A 22 -13.91 9.88 4.89
N ILE A 23 -13.82 10.76 3.89
CA ILE A 23 -14.85 11.76 3.58
C ILE A 23 -16.13 11.09 3.08
N CYS A 24 -15.99 10.07 2.22
CA CYS A 24 -17.13 9.37 1.63
C CYS A 24 -17.74 8.31 2.56
N GLY A 25 -17.20 8.11 3.77
CA GLY A 25 -17.73 7.15 4.74
C GLY A 25 -17.49 5.69 4.37
N SER A 26 -16.45 5.42 3.58
CA SER A 26 -15.99 4.07 3.29
C SER A 26 -15.18 3.50 4.47
N LEU A 27 -14.86 2.20 4.41
CA LEU A 27 -14.07 1.49 5.42
C LEU A 27 -12.60 1.31 5.00
N GLY A 28 -12.22 1.75 3.79
CA GLY A 28 -10.84 1.68 3.32
C GLY A 28 -9.91 2.60 4.09
N ARG A 29 -8.61 2.25 4.07
CA ARG A 29 -7.54 3.00 4.74
C ARG A 29 -6.30 2.96 3.88
N ALA A 30 -5.60 4.09 3.78
CA ALA A 30 -4.30 4.12 3.14
C ALA A 30 -3.26 3.45 4.06
N HIS A 31 -2.77 2.30 3.61
CA HIS A 31 -1.74 1.50 4.30
C HIS A 31 -0.35 1.91 3.80
N THR A 32 0.67 1.77 4.64
CA THR A 32 2.05 1.98 4.17
C THR A 32 2.57 0.78 3.38
N ARG A 33 3.69 0.96 2.67
CA ARG A 33 4.39 -0.14 2.00
C ARG A 33 4.76 -1.24 3.01
N ASP A 34 5.30 -0.86 4.16
CA ASP A 34 5.66 -1.77 5.26
C ASP A 34 4.44 -2.50 5.87
N ASP A 35 3.29 -1.83 6.01
CA ASP A 35 2.04 -2.49 6.43
C ASP A 35 1.68 -3.64 5.47
N CYS A 36 1.73 -3.37 4.16
CA CYS A 36 1.41 -4.35 3.13
C CYS A 36 2.39 -5.53 3.10
N VAL A 37 3.69 -5.28 3.25
CA VAL A 37 4.70 -6.36 3.36
C VAL A 37 4.36 -7.27 4.54
N LYS A 38 4.10 -6.71 5.72
CA LYS A 38 3.75 -7.48 6.91
C LYS A 38 2.47 -8.29 6.74
N TYR A 39 1.51 -7.80 5.94
CA TYR A 39 0.31 -8.57 5.63
C TYR A 39 0.62 -9.80 4.77
N PHE A 40 1.50 -9.66 3.78
CA PHE A 40 1.95 -10.77 2.95
C PHE A 40 2.73 -11.80 3.78
N GLU A 41 3.66 -11.36 4.62
CA GLU A 41 4.42 -12.24 5.52
C GLU A 41 3.49 -13.03 6.44
N LYS A 42 2.54 -12.35 7.10
CA LYS A 42 1.54 -12.99 7.98
C LYS A 42 0.64 -13.97 7.24
N ALA A 43 0.37 -13.72 5.95
CA ALA A 43 -0.41 -14.61 5.11
C ALA A 43 0.42 -15.79 4.55
N GLY A 44 1.71 -15.89 4.88
CA GLY A 44 2.59 -17.00 4.48
C GLY A 44 3.18 -16.84 3.07
N PHE A 45 3.18 -15.63 2.52
CA PHE A 45 3.96 -15.33 1.33
C PHE A 45 5.44 -15.15 1.70
N VAL A 46 6.31 -15.52 0.78
CA VAL A 46 7.77 -15.33 0.81
C VAL A 46 8.20 -14.54 -0.43
N ASP A 47 9.47 -14.16 -0.51
CA ASP A 47 10.03 -13.39 -1.64
C ASP A 47 9.20 -12.14 -1.96
N ILE A 48 8.87 -11.37 -0.91
CA ILE A 48 7.99 -10.20 -1.01
C ILE A 48 8.80 -9.01 -1.54
N GLU A 49 8.30 -8.42 -2.63
CA GLU A 49 8.93 -7.30 -3.31
C GLU A 49 7.95 -6.12 -3.40
N ILE A 50 8.51 -4.92 -3.18
CA ILE A 50 7.84 -3.64 -3.42
C ILE A 50 8.49 -3.02 -4.66
N SER A 51 7.68 -2.71 -5.67
CA SER A 51 8.12 -2.04 -6.89
C SER A 51 7.16 -0.95 -7.31
N ASP A 52 7.68 0.14 -7.87
CA ASP A 52 6.85 1.18 -8.47
C ASP A 52 6.23 0.63 -9.78
N PHE A 53 4.91 0.66 -9.87
CA PHE A 53 4.18 0.29 -11.08
C PHE A 53 3.90 1.52 -11.95
N VAL A 54 3.42 2.59 -11.32
CA VAL A 54 3.35 3.93 -11.90
C VAL A 54 4.09 4.86 -10.93
N PRO A 55 5.22 5.46 -11.33
CA PRO A 55 6.04 6.27 -10.43
C PRO A 55 5.22 7.34 -9.72
N ASN A 56 5.36 7.42 -8.39
CA ASN A 56 4.66 8.37 -7.51
C ASN A 56 3.12 8.26 -7.46
N VAL A 57 2.53 7.21 -8.03
CA VAL A 57 1.06 7.01 -8.03
C VAL A 57 0.72 5.61 -7.52
N LEU A 58 1.21 4.57 -8.21
CA LEU A 58 0.86 3.18 -7.90
C LEU A 58 2.09 2.34 -7.59
N VAL A 59 2.04 1.71 -6.43
CA VAL A 59 3.05 0.77 -5.96
C VAL A 59 2.48 -0.65 -6.04
N ARG A 60 3.34 -1.61 -6.35
CA ARG A 60 3.02 -3.04 -6.39
C ARG A 60 3.74 -3.76 -5.26
N CYS A 61 2.98 -4.52 -4.48
CA CYS A 61 3.49 -5.51 -3.54
C CYS A 61 3.18 -6.89 -4.10
N THR A 62 4.22 -7.66 -4.36
CA THR A 62 4.13 -9.03 -4.87
C THR A 62 4.88 -9.97 -3.96
N GLY A 63 4.42 -11.20 -3.83
CA GLY A 63 5.12 -12.25 -3.12
C GLY A 63 4.70 -13.60 -3.67
N TRP A 64 5.48 -14.64 -3.38
CA TRP A 64 5.18 -16.00 -3.76
C TRP A 64 4.66 -16.80 -2.56
N ARG A 65 3.67 -17.66 -2.78
CA ARG A 65 3.19 -18.60 -1.77
C ARG A 65 3.10 -19.98 -2.40
N PRO A 66 3.78 -21.01 -1.84
CA PRO A 66 3.70 -22.38 -2.33
C PRO A 66 2.31 -23.00 -2.23
#